data_AF-A0A6N7I6P8-F1
#
_entry.id   AF-A0A6N7I6P8-F1
#
_cell.length_a   1.000
_cell.length_b   1.000
_cell.length_c   1.000
_cell.angle_alpha   90.00
_cell.angle_beta   90.00
_cell.angle_gamma   90.00
#
_symmetry.space_group_name_H-M   'P 1'
#
loop_
_entity.id
_entity.type
_entity.pdbx_description
1 polymer ?
#
loop_
_entity_poly.entity_id
_entity_poly.type
_entity_poly.pdbx_seq_one_letter_code
_entity_poly.pdbx_strand_id
1 'polypeptide(L)' 'MVEEEGALSAPPGVDTTRPSIARAYDAYLGGKDNFPVDREVV' A
#
# COMPACT_ATOMS: atom_id res chain seq x y z
N MET A 1 -16.87 13.57 11.95
CA MET A 1 -15.54 12.95 12.03
C MET A 1 -15.76 11.52 11.64
N VAL A 2 -15.69 11.20 10.35
CA VAL A 2 -16.00 9.84 9.88
C VAL A 2 -14.75 9.02 10.06
N GLU A 3 -14.85 8.05 10.97
CA GLU A 3 -13.94 6.94 11.12
C GLU A 3 -14.07 6.08 9.86
N GLU A 4 -13.01 5.96 9.06
CA GLU A 4 -12.98 4.99 7.96
C GLU A 4 -12.15 3.78 8.40
N GLU A 5 -12.88 2.69 8.59
CA GLU A 5 -12.41 1.39 8.98
C GLU A 5 -11.40 0.82 7.98
N GLY A 6 -10.27 0.32 8.49
CA GLY A 6 -9.77 -1.05 8.27
C GLY A 6 -9.53 -1.62 6.86
N ALA A 7 -9.87 -0.91 5.79
CA ALA A 7 -9.49 -1.21 4.42
C ALA A 7 -8.39 -0.20 4.06
N LEU A 8 -7.32 -0.64 3.38
CA LEU A 8 -6.24 0.22 2.91
C LEU A 8 -6.79 1.22 1.88
N SER A 9 -7.47 2.27 2.33
CA SER A 9 -7.83 3.41 1.51
C SER A 9 -6.55 4.23 1.39
N ALA A 10 -6.03 4.30 0.17
CA ALA A 10 -4.79 5.01 -0.07
C ALA A 10 -5.02 6.49 0.24
N PRO A 11 -4.06 7.17 0.90
CA PRO A 11 -4.16 8.60 1.11
C PRO A 11 -4.45 9.34 -0.23
N PRO A 12 -5.23 10.42 -0.23
CA PRO A 12 -5.52 11.18 -1.44
C PRO A 12 -4.24 11.55 -2.21
N GLY A 13 -4.22 11.25 -3.51
CA GLY A 13 -3.06 11.49 -4.38
C GLY A 13 -2.05 10.34 -4.46
N VAL A 14 -2.25 9.26 -3.70
CA VAL A 14 -1.43 8.05 -3.83
C VAL A 14 -1.94 7.20 -4.98
N ASP A 15 -1.07 6.98 -5.96
CA ASP A 15 -1.32 6.03 -7.04
C ASP A 15 -1.06 4.61 -6.53
N THR A 16 -2.12 3.80 -6.49
CA THR A 16 -2.09 2.39 -6.08
C THR A 16 -1.96 1.43 -7.24
N THR A 17 -1.93 1.93 -8.48
CA THR A 17 -1.76 1.13 -9.69
C THR A 17 -0.31 1.01 -10.12
N ARG A 18 0.55 1.91 -9.61
CA ARG A 18 2.01 1.86 -9.82
C ARG A 18 2.72 1.45 -8.53
N PRO A 19 3.71 0.53 -8.63
CA PRO A 19 4.48 0.12 -7.47
C PRO A 19 5.32 1.28 -6.93
N SER A 20 5.46 1.32 -5.60
CA SER A 20 6.33 2.25 -4.89
C SER A 20 7.44 1.49 -4.20
N ILE A 21 8.67 1.98 -4.27
CA ILE A 21 9.85 1.34 -3.65
C ILE A 21 9.65 1.16 -2.14
N ALA A 22 9.08 2.17 -1.46
CA ALA A 22 8.85 2.10 -0.02
C ALA A 22 7.82 1.01 0.35
N ARG A 23 6.76 0.87 -0.44
CA ARG A 23 5.69 -0.12 -0.19
C ARG A 23 6.10 -1.53 -0.61
N ALA A 24 6.90 -1.66 -1.68
CA ALA A 24 7.49 -2.94 -2.06
C ALA A 24 8.44 -3.46 -0.97
N TYR A 25 9.23 -2.56 -0.35
CA TYR A 25 10.07 -2.93 0.78
C TYR A 25 9.26 -3.29 2.03
N ASP A 26 8.15 -2.58 2.30
CA ASP A 26 7.21 -2.98 3.35
C ASP A 26 6.65 -4.39 3.10
N ALA A 27 6.22 -4.69 1.86
CA ALA A 27 5.78 -6.03 1.47
C ALA A 27 6.88 -7.10 1.65
N TYR A 28 8.14 -6.79 1.30
CA TYR A 28 9.27 -7.69 1.50
C TYR A 28 9.49 -8.08 2.97
N LEU A 29 9.31 -7.11 3.86
CA LEU A 29 9.46 -7.32 5.30
C LEU A 29 8.23 -7.95 5.96
N GLY A 30 7.19 -8.28 5.18
CA GLY A 30 5.93 -8.81 5.70
C GLY A 30 5.05 -7.75 6.36
N GLY A 31 5.26 -6.47 6.03
CA GLY A 31 4.41 -5.36 6.43
C GLY A 31 3.04 -5.40 5.74
N LYS A 32 2.20 -4.45 6.12
CA LYS A 32 0.79 -4.38 5.68
C LYS A 32 0.46 -3.12 4.89
N ASP A 33 1.39 -2.17 4.81
CA ASP A 33 1.22 -0.86 4.19
C ASP A 33 1.65 -0.93 2.72
N ASN A 34 1.08 -1.90 2.01
CA ASN A 34 1.40 -2.23 0.62
C ASN A 34 0.15 -2.69 -0.15
N PHE A 35 0.15 -2.41 -1.44
CA PHE A 35 -0.90 -2.81 -2.37
C PHE A 35 -0.49 -4.05 -3.17
N PRO A 36 -1.42 -4.76 -3.83
CA PRO A 36 -1.09 -5.94 -4.64
C PRO A 36 0.03 -5.70 -5.65
N VAL A 37 0.03 -4.55 -6.32
CA VAL A 37 1.07 -4.17 -7.30
C VAL A 37 2.47 -4.07 -6.69
N ASP A 38 2.56 -3.74 -5.40
CA ASP A 38 3.84 -3.67 -4.70
C ASP A 38 4.36 -5.06 -4.35
N ARG A 39 3.48 -6.06 -4.19
CA ARG A 39 3.82 -7.46 -3.88
C ARG A 39 4.30 -8.25 -5.10
N GLU A 40 3.92 -7.84 -6.30
CA GLU A 40 4.33 -8.47 -7.57
C GLU A 40 5.79 -8.18 -7.93
N VAL A 41 6.39 -7.14 -7.33
CA VAL A 41 7.75 -6.67 -7.65
C VAL A 41 8.80 -7.04 -6.60
N VAL A 42 8.43 -7.83 -5.59
CA VAL A 42 9.29 -8.22 -4.47
C VAL A 42 9.90 -9.61 -4.65
#